data_AF-A0AAU9FSU6-F1
#
_entry.id   AF-A0AAU9FSU6-F1
#
_cell.length_a   1.000
_cell.length_b   1.000
_cell.length_c   1.000
_cell.angle_alpha   90.00
_cell.angle_beta   90.00
_cell.angle_gamma   90.00
#
_symmetry.space_group_name_H-M   'P 1'
#
loop_
_entity.id
_entity.type
_entity.pdbx_description
1 polymer ?
#
loop_
_entity_poly.entity_id
_entity_poly.type
_entity_poly.pdbx_seq_one_letter_code
_entity_poly.pdbx_strand_id
1 'polypeptide(L)'
;MLTACQVACFVGCLALALSCVQAQFYYNQALGLPATHSFEPANPYQGYATADAHPSVVRNAQWESELPAELSKSARFYNDPVIAANLAKASLLTTREMAVVHREAEKIPRDQVYKLFKNAGYLSRR
;
A
#
# COMPACT_ATOMS: atom_id res chain seq x y z
N MET A 1 -34.83 2.16 52.53
CA MET A 1 -35.98 2.23 51.60
C MET A 1 -35.59 3.19 50.48
N LEU A 2 -35.38 2.67 49.27
CA LEU A 2 -35.05 3.51 48.11
C LEU A 2 -36.29 4.33 47.74
N THR A 3 -36.15 5.65 47.62
CA THR A 3 -37.26 6.52 47.24
C THR A 3 -37.57 6.34 45.75
N ALA A 4 -38.83 6.53 45.35
CA ALA A 4 -39.29 6.30 43.97
C ALA A 4 -38.44 7.07 42.93
N CYS A 5 -37.92 8.24 43.32
CA CYS A 5 -37.03 9.06 42.52
C CYS A 5 -35.66 8.39 42.27
N GLN A 6 -35.08 7.72 43.27
CA GLN A 6 -33.82 7.00 43.11
C GLN A 6 -33.99 5.79 42.18
N VAL A 7 -35.10 5.06 42.29
CA VAL A 7 -35.42 3.94 41.40
C VAL A 7 -35.60 4.41 39.95
N ALA A 8 -36.29 5.54 39.74
CA ALA A 8 -36.46 6.12 38.40
C ALA A 8 -35.13 6.51 37.74
N CYS A 9 -34.20 7.12 38.50
CA CYS A 9 -32.88 7.46 38.01
C CYS A 9 -32.06 6.21 37.63
N PHE A 10 -32.05 5.18 38.48
CA PHE A 10 -31.33 3.95 38.17
C PHE A 10 -31.89 3.22 36.95
N VAL A 11 -33.22 3.15 36.81
CA VAL A 11 -33.87 2.56 35.63
C VAL A 11 -33.58 3.37 34.37
N GLY A 12 -33.59 4.70 34.45
CA GLY A 12 -33.22 5.58 33.34
C GLY A 12 -31.76 5.40 32.90
N CYS A 13 -30.83 5.34 33.85
CA CYS A 13 -29.41 5.09 33.55
C CYS A 13 -29.18 3.69 32.95
N LEU A 14 -29.89 2.67 33.44
CA LEU A 14 -29.78 1.31 32.94
C LEU A 14 -30.39 1.17 31.53
N ALA A 15 -31.49 1.87 31.24
CA ALA A 15 -32.09 1.94 29.91
C ALA A 15 -31.17 2.67 28.90
N LEU A 16 -30.48 3.74 29.33
CA LEU A 16 -29.48 4.42 28.51
C LEU A 16 -28.27 3.52 28.23
N ALA A 17 -27.75 2.80 29.24
CA ALA A 17 -26.62 1.89 29.04
C ALA A 17 -26.97 0.74 28.08
N LEU A 18 -28.18 0.17 28.19
CA LEU A 18 -28.64 -0.89 27.28
C LEU A 18 -28.82 -0.40 25.83
N SER A 19 -29.26 0.84 25.61
CA SER A 19 -29.40 1.39 24.26
C SER A 19 -28.04 1.68 23.61
N CYS A 20 -27.03 2.12 24.38
CA CYS A 20 -25.67 2.28 23.90
C CYS A 20 -25.06 0.94 23.44
N VAL A 21 -25.28 -0.13 24.20
CA VAL A 21 -24.77 -1.48 23.86
C VAL A 21 -25.46 -2.04 22.62
N GLN A 22 -26.77 -1.82 22.45
CA GLN A 22 -27.46 -2.22 21.22
C GLN A 22 -26.98 -1.44 19.99
N ALA A 23 -26.68 -0.14 20.12
CA ALA A 23 -26.12 0.65 19.01
C ALA A 23 -24.75 0.14 18.55
N GLN A 24 -23.91 -0.37 19.46
CA GLN A 24 -22.62 -0.99 19.12
C GLN A 24 -22.79 -2.32 18.37
N PHE A 25 -23.88 -3.06 18.59
CA PHE A 25 -24.17 -4.30 17.88
C PHE A 25 -24.63 -4.06 16.45
N TYR A 26 -25.42 -3.00 16.19
CA TYR A 26 -25.80 -2.61 14.83
C TYR A 26 -24.65 -1.99 14.03
N TYR A 27 -23.71 -1.30 14.67
CA TYR A 27 -22.50 -0.81 13.99
C TYR A 27 -21.50 -1.91 13.65
N ASN A 28 -21.44 -2.98 14.45
CA ASN A 28 -20.56 -4.13 14.21
C ASN A 28 -21.24 -5.31 13.50
N GLN A 29 -22.52 -5.20 13.17
CA GLN A 29 -23.07 -6.00 12.09
C GLN A 29 -22.44 -5.47 10.80
N ALA A 30 -21.35 -6.12 10.39
CA ALA A 30 -20.94 -6.12 9.00
C ALA A 30 -22.22 -6.26 8.19
N LEU A 31 -22.52 -5.23 7.37
CA LEU A 31 -23.58 -5.28 6.37
C LEU A 31 -23.53 -6.70 5.80
N GLY A 32 -24.63 -7.44 5.88
CA GLY A 32 -24.78 -8.77 5.28
C GLY A 32 -24.76 -8.70 3.75
N LEU A 33 -23.86 -7.89 3.20
CA LEU A 33 -23.30 -8.06 1.88
C LEU A 33 -22.82 -9.51 1.84
N PRO A 34 -23.26 -10.31 0.84
CA PRO A 34 -22.77 -11.67 0.68
C PRO A 34 -21.27 -11.57 0.74
N ALA A 35 -20.63 -12.23 1.72
CA ALA A 35 -19.21 -12.13 2.04
C ALA A 35 -18.46 -11.79 0.77
N THR A 36 -18.24 -10.49 0.54
CA THR A 36 -17.82 -10.05 -0.78
C THR A 36 -16.46 -10.64 -0.85
N HIS A 37 -16.35 -11.69 -1.66
CA HIS A 37 -15.14 -12.39 -2.02
C HIS A 37 -14.03 -11.39 -1.78
N SER A 38 -13.18 -11.66 -0.79
CA SER A 38 -11.94 -10.93 -0.60
C SER A 38 -11.50 -10.57 -1.99
N PHE A 39 -11.56 -9.28 -2.34
CA PHE A 39 -11.03 -8.81 -3.61
C PHE A 39 -9.53 -8.92 -3.44
N GLU A 40 -9.06 -10.16 -3.41
CA GLU A 40 -7.82 -10.53 -4.02
C GLU A 40 -8.05 -10.09 -5.46
N PRO A 41 -7.40 -9.00 -5.91
CA PRO A 41 -7.46 -8.66 -7.31
C PRO A 41 -7.12 -9.96 -8.02
N ALA A 42 -8.05 -10.45 -8.86
CA ALA A 42 -7.82 -11.65 -9.65
C ALA A 42 -6.41 -11.51 -10.16
N ASN A 43 -5.50 -12.34 -9.64
CA ASN A 43 -4.09 -12.15 -9.90
C ASN A 43 -4.02 -12.10 -11.42
N PRO A 44 -3.58 -11.00 -12.06
CA PRO A 44 -3.60 -10.94 -13.52
C PRO A 44 -2.76 -12.08 -14.14
N TYR A 45 -2.03 -12.82 -13.30
CA TYR A 45 -1.31 -14.04 -13.61
C TYR A 45 -2.04 -15.37 -13.31
N GLN A 46 -3.34 -15.38 -13.00
CA GLN A 46 -4.10 -16.62 -12.72
C GLN A 46 -4.32 -17.50 -13.97
N GLY A 47 -3.97 -17.00 -15.16
CA GLY A 47 -4.05 -17.72 -16.43
C GLY A 47 -2.74 -18.33 -16.95
N TYR A 48 -1.60 -18.14 -16.28
CA TYR A 48 -0.28 -18.59 -16.78
C TYR A 48 0.32 -19.76 -16.01
N ALA A 49 -0.50 -20.60 -15.37
CA ALA A 49 0.00 -21.85 -14.77
C ALA A 49 0.61 -22.83 -15.79
N THR A 50 0.55 -22.52 -17.10
CA THR A 50 1.08 -23.34 -18.20
C THR A 50 1.94 -22.57 -19.21
N ALA A 51 2.13 -21.26 -19.06
CA ALA A 51 3.05 -20.51 -19.92
C ALA A 51 4.38 -20.39 -19.18
N ASP A 52 5.45 -20.93 -19.76
CA ASP A 52 6.80 -20.78 -19.24
C ASP A 52 7.02 -19.32 -18.83
N ALA A 53 7.28 -19.08 -17.55
CA ALA A 53 7.54 -17.75 -17.04
C ALA A 53 8.69 -17.14 -17.86
N HIS A 54 8.58 -15.85 -18.19
CA HIS A 54 9.62 -15.17 -18.94
C HIS A 54 10.99 -15.41 -18.26
N PRO A 55 12.07 -15.71 -19.01
CA PRO A 55 13.35 -16.15 -18.44
C PRO A 55 13.94 -15.18 -17.41
N SER A 56 13.65 -13.88 -17.51
CA SER A 56 14.04 -12.91 -16.47
C SER A 56 13.33 -13.15 -15.14
N VAL A 57 12.05 -13.56 -15.15
CA VAL A 57 11.28 -13.88 -13.95
C VAL A 57 11.83 -15.14 -13.28
N VAL A 58 12.17 -16.16 -14.08
CA VAL A 58 12.79 -17.40 -13.58
C VAL A 58 14.15 -17.11 -12.95
N ARG A 59 15.02 -16.33 -13.61
CA ARG A 59 16.32 -15.96 -13.06
C ARG A 59 16.21 -15.10 -11.80
N ASN A 60 15.26 -14.16 -11.77
CA ASN A 60 15.02 -13.36 -10.57
C ASN A 60 14.54 -14.25 -9.41
N ALA A 61 13.65 -15.21 -9.65
CA ALA A 61 13.20 -16.15 -8.62
C ALA A 61 14.34 -17.02 -8.10
N GLN A 62 15.25 -17.48 -8.97
CA GLN A 62 16.46 -18.20 -8.58
C GLN A 62 17.36 -17.35 -7.67
N TRP A 63 17.66 -16.11 -8.09
CA TRP A 63 18.45 -15.19 -7.28
C TRP A 63 17.79 -14.85 -5.95
N GLU A 64 16.47 -14.71 -5.93
CA GLU A 64 15.71 -14.47 -4.70
C GLU A 64 15.74 -15.68 -3.75
N SER A 65 15.84 -16.91 -4.28
CA SER A 65 15.95 -18.13 -3.47
C SER A 65 17.31 -18.29 -2.79
N GLU A 66 18.35 -17.70 -3.37
CA GLU A 66 19.72 -17.71 -2.82
C GLU A 66 19.92 -16.63 -1.75
N LEU A 67 18.95 -15.71 -1.57
CA LEU A 67 19.07 -14.65 -0.58
C LEU A 67 19.02 -15.19 0.84
N PRO A 68 19.86 -14.64 1.76
CA PRO A 68 19.73 -14.90 3.18
C PRO A 68 18.33 -14.57 3.70
N ALA A 69 17.86 -15.30 4.72
CA ALA A 69 16.51 -15.14 5.27
C ALA A 69 16.21 -13.70 5.74
N GLU A 70 17.23 -12.94 6.12
CA GLU A 70 17.14 -11.54 6.55
C GLU A 70 16.81 -10.58 5.39
N LEU A 71 17.23 -10.92 4.17
CA LEU A 71 17.01 -10.13 2.94
C LEU A 71 15.88 -10.71 2.07
N SER A 72 15.35 -11.87 2.44
CA SER A 72 14.20 -12.46 1.77
C SER A 72 12.97 -11.55 1.93
N LYS A 73 12.33 -11.25 0.79
CA LYS A 73 11.10 -10.45 0.73
C LYS A 73 9.97 -11.05 1.59
N SER A 74 9.89 -12.37 1.71
CA SER A 74 8.76 -13.05 2.35
C SER A 74 8.93 -13.29 3.86
N ALA A 75 10.16 -13.34 4.37
CA ALA A 75 10.41 -13.84 5.73
C ALA A 75 10.64 -12.73 6.77
N ARG A 76 11.64 -11.86 6.57
CA ARG A 76 12.09 -10.93 7.61
C ARG A 76 12.25 -9.48 7.16
N PHE A 77 12.65 -9.25 5.91
CA PHE A 77 13.06 -7.92 5.47
C PHE A 77 11.97 -6.85 5.63
N TYR A 78 10.73 -7.14 5.19
CA TYR A 78 9.61 -6.19 5.31
C TYR A 78 8.89 -6.23 6.66
N ASN A 79 9.16 -7.25 7.49
CA ASN A 79 8.54 -7.41 8.82
C ASN A 79 9.31 -6.64 9.91
N ASP A 80 10.55 -6.23 9.64
CA ASP A 80 11.32 -5.41 10.58
C ASP A 80 10.75 -3.98 10.61
N PRO A 81 10.29 -3.49 11.79
CA PRO A 81 9.69 -2.16 11.92
C PRO A 81 10.68 -1.03 11.59
N VAL A 82 11.99 -1.24 11.78
CA VAL A 82 13.02 -0.24 11.45
C VAL A 82 13.19 -0.13 9.94
N ILE A 83 13.27 -1.28 9.26
CA ILE A 83 13.36 -1.33 7.79
C ILE A 83 12.09 -0.75 7.17
N ALA A 84 10.92 -1.16 7.64
CA ALA A 84 9.64 -0.65 7.15
C ALA A 84 9.51 0.86 7.35
N ALA A 85 9.90 1.39 8.52
CA ALA A 85 9.86 2.82 8.79
C ALA A 85 10.82 3.63 7.92
N ASN A 86 12.01 3.09 7.62
CA ASN A 86 12.98 3.76 6.74
C ASN A 86 12.55 3.68 5.27
N LEU A 87 11.97 2.56 4.83
CA LEU A 87 11.43 2.41 3.48
C LEU A 87 10.20 3.30 3.26
N ALA A 88 9.42 3.56 4.31
CA ALA A 88 8.34 4.53 4.31
C ALA A 88 8.82 6.00 4.36
N LYS A 89 10.10 6.26 4.70
CA LYS A 89 10.65 7.63 4.79
C LYS A 89 11.16 8.12 3.43
N ALA A 90 10.23 8.60 2.62
CA ALA A 90 10.40 9.70 1.67
C ALA A 90 9.06 9.88 0.95
N SER A 91 8.50 11.08 1.07
CA SER A 91 7.27 11.49 0.40
C SER A 91 7.51 12.89 -0.15
N LEU A 92 7.53 13.05 -1.47
CA LEU A 92 7.65 14.35 -2.12
C LEU A 92 6.35 15.14 -1.99
N LEU A 93 5.22 14.49 -2.31
CA LEU A 93 3.86 15.01 -2.14
C LEU A 93 2.92 13.98 -1.53
N THR A 94 3.01 12.70 -1.90
CA THR A 94 2.23 11.60 -1.29
C THR A 94 3.10 10.45 -0.77
N THR A 95 2.52 9.64 0.12
CA THR A 95 3.19 8.49 0.75
C THR A 95 3.87 7.61 -0.32
N ARG A 96 5.18 7.35 -0.15
CA ARG A 96 6.06 6.55 -1.04
C ARG A 96 6.61 7.26 -2.28
N GLU A 97 6.46 8.57 -2.42
CA GLU A 97 7.13 9.32 -3.49
C GLU A 97 8.50 9.86 -3.07
N MET A 98 9.56 9.63 -3.86
CA MET A 98 10.85 10.29 -3.62
C MET A 98 11.27 11.15 -4.81
N ALA A 99 11.82 12.33 -4.54
CA ALA A 99 12.55 13.06 -5.59
C ALA A 99 13.77 12.24 -6.00
N VAL A 100 13.81 11.82 -7.25
CA VAL A 100 15.04 11.28 -7.84
C VAL A 100 15.99 12.45 -8.07
N VAL A 101 16.89 12.65 -7.12
CA VAL A 101 18.04 13.55 -7.22
C VAL A 101 19.14 12.82 -8.00
N HIS A 102 19.90 13.54 -8.84
CA HIS A 102 20.99 13.00 -9.66
C HIS A 102 20.54 12.02 -10.76
N ARG A 103 19.54 12.41 -11.54
CA ARG A 103 19.10 11.59 -12.68
C ARG A 103 20.24 11.44 -13.69
N GLU A 104 20.40 10.25 -14.28
CA GLU A 104 21.38 10.05 -15.36
C GLU A 104 21.16 11.04 -16.53
N ALA A 105 19.90 11.38 -16.80
CA ALA A 105 19.54 12.40 -17.80
C ALA A 105 20.03 13.82 -17.45
N GLU A 106 20.28 14.14 -16.18
CA GLU A 106 20.85 15.43 -15.76
C GLU A 106 22.36 15.48 -15.96
N LYS A 107 23.03 14.32 -16.03
CA LYS A 107 24.46 14.24 -16.37
C LYS A 107 24.73 14.53 -17.84
N ILE A 108 23.71 14.47 -18.68
CA ILE A 108 23.84 14.79 -20.11
C ILE A 108 23.99 16.32 -20.25
N PRO A 109 25.13 16.81 -20.79
CA PRO A 109 25.34 18.24 -20.94
C PRO A 109 24.34 18.82 -21.94
N ARG A 110 23.77 20.00 -21.61
CA ARG A 110 22.67 20.62 -22.37
C ARG A 110 23.04 20.91 -23.82
N ASP A 111 24.30 21.21 -24.08
CA ASP A 111 24.81 21.43 -25.44
C ASP A 111 24.63 20.22 -26.34
N GLN A 112 24.78 19.00 -25.81
CA GLN A 112 24.56 17.77 -26.58
C GLN A 112 23.08 17.58 -26.89
N VAL A 113 22.21 17.88 -25.93
CA VAL A 113 20.75 17.86 -26.11
C VAL A 113 20.34 18.84 -27.21
N TYR A 114 20.84 20.07 -27.17
CA TYR A 114 20.57 21.08 -28.21
C TYR A 114 21.05 20.63 -29.60
N LYS A 115 22.24 20.05 -29.70
CA LYS A 115 22.76 19.50 -30.97
C LYS A 115 21.86 18.40 -31.52
N LEU A 116 21.40 17.48 -30.67
CA LEU A 116 20.51 16.39 -31.07
C LEU A 116 19.21 16.92 -31.68
N PHE A 117 18.54 17.86 -30.99
CA PHE A 117 17.29 18.44 -31.47
C PHE A 117 17.48 19.29 -32.74
N LYS A 118 18.60 20.01 -32.86
CA LYS A 118 18.93 20.77 -34.08
C LYS A 118 19.15 19.84 -35.28
N ASN A 119 19.86 18.72 -35.08
CA ASN A 119 20.10 17.74 -36.14
C ASN A 119 18.83 16.99 -36.54
N ALA A 120 17.93 16.73 -35.59
CA ALA A 120 16.64 16.12 -35.83
C ALA A 120 15.60 17.09 -36.44
N GLY A 121 15.96 18.36 -36.67
CA GLY A 121 15.08 19.35 -37.31
C GLY A 121 14.03 19.97 -36.38
N TYR A 122 14.10 19.72 -35.07
CA TYR A 122 13.16 20.25 -34.08
C TYR A 122 13.47 21.68 -33.62
N LEU A 123 14.66 22.22 -33.91
CA LEU A 123 15.00 23.63 -33.68
C LEU A 123 15.16 24.40 -35.00
N SER A 124 14.54 25.58 -35.06
CA SER A 124 14.70 26.53 -36.16
C SER A 124 16.11 27.13 -36.18
N ARG A 125 16.66 27.28 -37.38
CA ARG A 125 17.92 27.99 -37.64
C ARG A 125 17.59 29.49 -37.69
N ARG A 126 17.64 30.16 -36.53
CA ARG A 126 17.71 31.63 -36.49
C ARG A 126 19.15 32.08 -36.64
#